data_AF-A0AAU9WP66-F1
#
_entry.id   AF-A0AAU9WP66-F1
#
_cell.length_a   1.000
_cell.length_b   1.000
_cell.length_c   1.000
_cell.angle_alpha   90.00
_cell.angle_beta   90.00
_cell.angle_gamma   90.00
#
_symmetry.space_group_name_H-M   'P 1'
#
loop_
_entity.id
_entity.type
_entity.pdbx_description
1 polymer ?
#
loop_
_entity_poly.entity_id
_entity_poly.type
_entity_poly.pdbx_seq_one_letter_code
_entity_poly.pdbx_strand_id
1 'polypeptide(L)'
;MTSGIISSFQRGFLELLSVAGRASLVMTHLEAISLIRSFSTIFLFSIPLTTQQIVRDSADGLRFANFARHEKQRLDTNQLQSSTANEYTECLERCLVHESCTSLNYGGNEGAECQLLEANKHDSPEKMKFDETFVHFSLKSPCDNKPCLNRENCIPDYQKDTYRCRCPWQYKVLENCQKGRILPSADGDWIAFWWYDVGTTWPSNEKDVLAYEFGYCEPRDPYCFSRLPADSKADLTEMLAVDSEGTAYKWNFSSNASATSAAWRAFHDHKEVNQGESVGILAWNPEVLNGSEPKDDQRAFMYREQNGVKSVLLDDDYCDCHSTLSLGHGMCLSNHNPVYSDVNSFGVDALYDPGCHGPRSGIGLTLYVRRKTPN
;
A
#
# COMPACT_ATOMS: atom_id res chain seq x y z
N MET A 1 -16.27 21.22 -4.89
CA MET A 1 -17.51 20.53 -4.47
C MET A 1 -18.16 21.35 -3.39
N THR A 2 -19.40 21.79 -3.58
CA THR A 2 -20.20 22.40 -2.50
C THR A 2 -20.64 21.30 -1.53
N SER A 3 -20.50 21.53 -0.23
CA SER A 3 -20.95 20.59 0.81
C SER A 3 -22.26 21.09 1.40
N GLY A 4 -23.31 20.27 1.35
CA GLY A 4 -24.58 20.53 2.03
C GLY A 4 -24.70 19.65 3.26
N ILE A 5 -24.85 20.26 4.44
CA ILE A 5 -25.28 19.56 5.66
C ILE A 5 -26.79 19.74 5.73
N ILE A 6 -27.53 18.63 5.80
CA ILE A 6 -28.99 18.64 6.00
C ILE A 6 -29.27 18.11 7.40
N SER A 7 -29.98 18.91 8.21
CA SER A 7 -30.45 18.55 9.53
C SER A 7 -31.96 18.75 9.60
N SER A 8 -32.70 17.70 9.97
CA SER A 8 -34.15 17.80 10.20
C SER A 8 -34.40 18.17 11.66
N PHE A 9 -34.96 19.36 11.92
CA PHE A 9 -35.35 19.82 13.26
C PHE A 9 -36.85 20.16 13.27
N GLN A 10 -37.68 19.30 13.88
CA GLN A 10 -39.08 19.61 14.14
C GLN A 10 -39.32 19.95 15.61
N ARG A 11 -39.60 21.24 15.85
CA ARG A 11 -40.29 21.84 17.01
C ARG A 11 -39.83 21.43 18.42
N GLY A 12 -38.95 22.24 19.01
CA GLY A 12 -38.65 22.17 20.45
C GLY A 12 -37.75 23.29 20.98
N PHE A 13 -37.73 24.49 20.39
CA PHE A 13 -36.78 25.55 20.76
C PHE A 13 -37.45 26.93 20.92
N LEU A 14 -38.34 27.01 21.90
CA LEU A 14 -39.05 28.22 22.33
C LEU A 14 -39.38 28.08 23.81
N GLU A 15 -38.38 28.31 24.68
CA GLU A 15 -38.40 28.55 26.15
C GLU A 15 -36.96 28.36 26.67
N LEU A 16 -36.17 29.45 26.82
CA LEU A 16 -34.99 29.56 27.71
C LEU A 16 -34.21 30.90 27.59
N LEU A 17 -34.44 31.71 26.56
CA LEU A 17 -33.87 33.06 26.46
C LEU A 17 -34.73 34.11 27.17
N SER A 18 -34.84 34.03 28.50
CA SER A 18 -35.65 34.98 29.29
C SER A 18 -35.13 35.35 30.70
N VAL A 19 -33.86 35.07 31.05
CA VAL A 19 -33.24 35.59 32.29
C VAL A 19 -31.80 36.08 32.05
N ALA A 20 -31.64 37.03 31.12
CA ALA A 20 -30.39 37.75 30.87
C ALA A 20 -30.60 39.27 31.10
N GLY A 21 -30.97 39.65 32.32
CA GLY A 21 -31.45 41.00 32.63
C GLY A 21 -31.06 41.52 34.01
N ARG A 22 -29.84 42.08 34.12
CA ARG A 22 -29.42 43.13 35.07
C ARG A 22 -29.57 42.87 36.58
N ALA A 23 -28.44 42.71 37.27
CA ALA A 23 -28.14 43.44 38.51
C ALA A 23 -26.62 43.57 38.70
N SER A 24 -26.17 44.68 39.27
CA SER A 24 -24.78 44.96 39.62
C SER A 24 -24.73 45.81 40.89
N LEU A 25 -23.54 45.93 41.49
CA LEU A 25 -23.11 46.78 42.62
C LEU A 25 -23.19 46.26 44.08
N VAL A 26 -21.98 46.30 44.68
CA VAL A 26 -21.59 46.79 46.03
C VAL A 26 -21.44 45.80 47.20
N MET A 27 -20.27 45.92 47.82
CA MET A 27 -19.70 45.17 48.96
C MET A 27 -20.20 45.68 50.33
N THR A 28 -20.09 44.83 51.37
CA THR A 28 -19.69 45.07 52.79
C THR A 28 -20.07 43.82 53.60
N HIS A 29 -19.34 43.28 54.60
CA HIS A 29 -18.04 43.56 55.24
C HIS A 29 -17.44 42.23 55.80
N LEU A 30 -16.10 42.10 55.78
CA LEU A 30 -15.17 41.58 56.84
C LEU A 30 -15.64 40.51 57.86
N GLU A 31 -14.93 39.45 58.26
CA GLU A 31 -13.79 38.61 57.80
C GLU A 31 -14.05 37.18 58.37
N ALA A 32 -13.25 36.09 58.24
CA ALA A 32 -11.98 35.76 57.57
C ALA A 32 -12.10 34.30 57.04
N ILE A 33 -11.23 33.75 56.20
CA ILE A 33 -9.88 33.22 56.47
C ILE A 33 -9.14 33.13 55.12
N SER A 34 -7.85 33.49 55.10
CA SER A 34 -7.03 33.45 53.89
C SER A 34 -6.72 32.01 53.45
N LEU A 35 -7.15 31.62 52.24
CA LEU A 35 -6.47 30.66 51.37
C LEU A 35 -7.01 30.78 49.92
N ILE A 36 -6.72 31.89 49.25
CA ILE A 36 -6.97 32.00 47.80
C ILE A 36 -5.79 31.35 47.04
N ARG A 37 -6.04 30.20 46.44
CA ARG A 37 -5.42 29.80 45.18
C ARG A 37 -6.45 29.22 44.23
N SER A 38 -6.97 30.10 43.39
CA SER A 38 -7.06 29.91 41.94
C SER A 38 -7.51 28.53 41.45
N PHE A 39 -8.77 28.42 41.02
CA PHE A 39 -9.13 28.53 39.60
C PHE A 39 -10.64 28.35 39.45
N SER A 40 -11.28 29.26 38.70
CA SER A 40 -12.65 29.03 38.24
C SER A 40 -12.64 27.82 37.30
N THR A 41 -13.15 26.67 37.76
CA THR A 41 -13.51 25.56 36.88
C THR A 41 -14.76 25.95 36.11
N ILE A 42 -14.60 26.83 35.12
CA ILE A 42 -15.51 26.92 34.00
C ILE A 42 -15.44 25.55 33.32
N PHE A 43 -16.43 24.70 33.60
CA PHE A 43 -16.65 23.48 32.83
C PHE A 43 -17.04 23.91 31.41
N LEU A 44 -16.03 24.14 30.58
CA LEU A 44 -16.17 24.11 29.14
C LEU A 44 -16.60 22.68 28.79
N PHE A 45 -17.90 22.46 28.66
CA PHE A 45 -18.42 21.30 27.97
C PHE A 45 -17.93 21.39 26.53
N SER A 46 -16.79 20.75 26.26
CA SER A 46 -16.39 20.37 24.92
C SER A 46 -17.45 19.40 24.40
N ILE A 47 -18.48 19.92 23.74
CA ILE A 47 -19.38 19.09 22.93
C ILE A 47 -18.46 18.40 21.93
N PRO A 48 -18.35 17.06 21.94
CA PRO A 48 -17.51 16.36 20.98
C PRO A 48 -18.09 16.64 19.59
N LEU A 49 -17.31 17.31 18.75
CA LEU A 49 -17.71 17.56 17.37
C LEU A 49 -17.79 16.19 16.68
N THR A 50 -19.01 15.74 16.41
CA THR A 50 -19.28 14.38 15.92
C THR A 50 -18.61 14.18 14.56
N THR A 51 -17.70 13.22 14.44
CA THR A 51 -17.05 12.88 13.16
C THR A 51 -17.98 12.12 12.21
N GLN A 52 -19.05 11.51 12.73
CA GLN A 52 -19.95 10.62 11.99
C GLN A 52 -20.51 11.27 10.71
N GLN A 53 -20.45 10.54 9.59
CA GLN A 53 -20.92 11.04 8.28
C GLN A 53 -22.44 10.88 8.10
N ILE A 54 -23.07 10.06 8.94
CA ILE A 54 -24.52 9.92 9.06
C ILE A 54 -24.91 9.61 10.51
N VAL A 55 -25.97 10.25 11.00
CA VAL A 55 -26.60 9.98 12.30
C VAL A 55 -28.09 9.78 12.07
N ARG A 56 -28.65 8.72 12.68
CA ARG A 56 -30.06 8.35 12.61
C ARG A 56 -30.67 8.12 13.99
N ASP A 57 -30.32 8.95 14.98
CA ASP A 57 -30.84 8.75 16.32
C ASP A 57 -32.34 9.05 16.37
N SER A 58 -33.13 8.02 16.71
CA SER A 58 -34.58 8.11 16.85
C SER A 58 -35.03 8.36 18.29
N ALA A 59 -34.16 8.16 19.28
CA ALA A 59 -34.42 8.44 20.68
C ALA A 59 -34.18 9.94 20.98
N ASP A 60 -33.06 10.49 20.47
CA ASP A 60 -32.72 11.91 20.64
C ASP A 60 -33.31 12.80 19.53
N GLY A 61 -33.99 12.22 18.54
CA GLY A 61 -34.67 12.92 17.44
C GLY A 61 -33.73 13.58 16.41
N LEU A 62 -32.42 13.36 16.52
CA LEU A 62 -31.40 13.99 15.68
C LEU A 62 -31.06 13.15 14.45
N ARG A 63 -31.30 13.69 13.25
CA ARG A 63 -30.93 13.08 11.98
C ARG A 63 -30.18 14.05 11.08
N PHE A 64 -28.99 13.66 10.64
CA PHE A 64 -28.18 14.42 9.68
C PHE A 64 -27.23 13.50 8.91
N ALA A 65 -26.76 13.99 7.75
CA ALA A 65 -25.71 13.33 6.97
C ALA A 65 -24.93 14.31 6.09
N ASN A 66 -23.74 13.90 5.68
CA ASN A 66 -22.81 14.67 4.86
C ASN A 66 -22.66 14.02 3.47
N PHE A 67 -23.54 14.41 2.54
CA PHE A 67 -23.52 13.91 1.18
C PHE A 67 -22.55 14.72 0.29
N ALA A 68 -21.81 14.02 -0.57
CA ALA A 68 -21.13 14.59 -1.74
C ALA A 68 -22.04 14.47 -2.96
N ARG A 69 -22.19 15.58 -3.69
CA ARG A 69 -23.00 15.71 -4.91
C ARG A 69 -22.13 15.54 -6.14
N HIS A 70 -22.56 14.69 -7.08
CA HIS A 70 -21.87 14.37 -8.33
C HIS A 70 -22.80 14.65 -9.51
N GLU A 71 -22.45 15.66 -10.30
CA GLU A 71 -23.22 16.11 -11.47
C GLU A 71 -23.09 15.14 -12.64
N LYS A 72 -24.18 14.95 -13.41
CA LYS A 72 -24.22 14.11 -14.61
C LYS A 72 -23.75 12.67 -14.37
N GLN A 73 -24.10 12.12 -13.21
CA GLN A 73 -23.71 10.77 -12.81
C GLN A 73 -24.87 10.03 -12.16
N ARG A 74 -24.88 8.71 -12.36
CA ARG A 74 -25.85 7.77 -11.82
C ARG A 74 -25.13 6.50 -11.37
N LEU A 75 -25.43 6.02 -10.16
CA LEU A 75 -24.96 4.71 -9.70
C LEU A 75 -25.98 3.65 -10.13
N ASP A 76 -25.58 2.77 -11.04
CA ASP A 76 -26.45 1.77 -11.66
C ASP A 76 -26.44 0.46 -10.84
N THR A 77 -27.23 0.46 -9.76
CA THR A 77 -27.34 -0.65 -8.79
C THR A 77 -28.79 -0.96 -8.46
N ASN A 78 -29.03 -2.06 -7.73
CA ASN A 78 -30.35 -2.39 -7.21
C ASN A 78 -30.84 -1.27 -6.27
N GLN A 79 -32.06 -0.83 -6.49
CA GLN A 79 -32.67 0.26 -5.73
C GLN A 79 -33.38 -0.32 -4.49
N LEU A 80 -33.18 0.29 -3.33
CA LEU A 80 -33.97 0.02 -2.13
C LEU A 80 -35.42 0.49 -2.34
N GLN A 81 -35.57 1.67 -2.96
CA GLN A 81 -36.85 2.30 -3.22
C GLN A 81 -36.71 3.25 -4.42
N SER A 82 -37.69 3.23 -5.32
CA SER A 82 -37.91 4.30 -6.31
C SER A 82 -39.18 5.05 -5.96
N SER A 83 -39.19 6.36 -6.20
CA SER A 83 -40.29 7.27 -5.88
C SER A 83 -40.14 8.59 -6.63
N THR A 84 -41.19 9.42 -6.67
CA THR A 84 -41.07 10.81 -7.14
C THR A 84 -40.83 11.77 -5.98
N ALA A 85 -40.03 12.81 -6.20
CA ALA A 85 -39.76 13.88 -5.25
C ALA A 85 -39.70 15.22 -5.99
N ASN A 86 -40.15 16.32 -5.36
CA ASN A 86 -40.16 17.63 -6.03
C ASN A 86 -38.78 18.29 -6.06
N GLU A 87 -37.93 17.94 -5.09
CA GLU A 87 -36.54 18.38 -4.99
C GLU A 87 -35.66 17.22 -4.50
N TYR A 88 -34.35 17.30 -4.80
CA TYR A 88 -33.37 16.33 -4.31
C TYR A 88 -33.23 16.32 -2.78
N THR A 89 -33.58 17.43 -2.12
CA THR A 89 -33.60 17.61 -0.66
C THR A 89 -34.57 16.62 0.01
N GLU A 90 -35.78 16.49 -0.54
CA GLU A 90 -36.79 15.53 -0.10
C GLU A 90 -36.28 14.07 -0.25
N CYS A 91 -35.54 13.78 -1.32
CA CYS A 91 -34.92 12.47 -1.52
C CYS A 91 -33.83 12.18 -0.45
N LEU A 92 -33.02 13.19 -0.10
CA LEU A 92 -32.01 13.08 0.96
C LEU A 92 -32.65 12.88 2.35
N GLU A 93 -33.77 13.55 2.65
CA GLU A 93 -34.54 13.31 3.88
C GLU A 93 -35.09 11.88 3.95
N ARG A 94 -35.65 11.35 2.85
CA ARG A 94 -36.09 9.95 2.78
C ARG A 94 -34.92 8.97 3.03
N CYS A 95 -33.72 9.26 2.51
CA CYS A 95 -32.52 8.46 2.78
C CYS A 95 -32.07 8.53 4.26
N LEU A 96 -32.25 9.66 4.94
CA LEU A 96 -32.01 9.76 6.40
C LEU A 96 -32.97 8.89 7.21
N VAL A 97 -34.22 8.75 6.77
CA VAL A 97 -35.22 7.89 7.43
C VAL A 97 -34.95 6.40 7.19
N HIS A 98 -34.44 6.02 6.01
CA HIS A 98 -34.24 4.63 5.63
C HIS A 98 -32.87 4.09 6.09
N GLU A 99 -32.83 3.17 7.06
CA GLU A 99 -31.58 2.70 7.69
C GLU A 99 -30.51 2.17 6.71
N SER A 100 -30.89 1.36 5.72
CA SER A 100 -29.93 0.83 4.73
C SER A 100 -29.48 1.84 3.66
N CYS A 101 -30.04 3.05 3.59
CA CYS A 101 -29.70 3.98 2.51
C CYS A 101 -28.31 4.59 2.71
N THR A 102 -27.41 4.45 1.73
CA THR A 102 -26.04 5.01 1.79
C THR A 102 -25.73 5.97 0.63
N SER A 103 -26.56 5.98 -0.41
CA SER A 103 -26.52 6.93 -1.50
C SER A 103 -27.88 7.02 -2.22
N LEU A 104 -28.03 7.99 -3.13
CA LEU A 104 -29.21 8.08 -3.99
C LEU A 104 -28.88 8.68 -5.36
N ASN A 105 -29.73 8.41 -6.35
CA ASN A 105 -29.79 9.16 -7.60
C ASN A 105 -31.05 10.04 -7.59
N TYR A 106 -30.95 11.27 -8.09
CA TYR A 106 -32.09 12.16 -8.32
C TYR A 106 -32.10 12.69 -9.77
N GLY A 107 -33.24 12.65 -10.45
CA GLY A 107 -33.42 13.23 -11.79
C GLY A 107 -34.25 12.34 -12.74
N GLY A 108 -33.60 11.85 -13.79
CA GLY A 108 -34.23 11.10 -14.89
C GLY A 108 -34.86 12.00 -15.95
N ASN A 109 -35.39 11.40 -17.02
CA ASN A 109 -35.96 12.13 -18.16
C ASN A 109 -37.12 13.08 -17.79
N GLU A 110 -37.86 12.77 -16.72
CA GLU A 110 -38.95 13.59 -16.18
C GLU A 110 -38.51 14.48 -15.00
N GLY A 111 -37.24 14.41 -14.59
CA GLY A 111 -36.59 15.34 -13.65
C GLY A 111 -36.90 15.17 -12.16
N ALA A 112 -37.75 14.21 -11.79
CA ALA A 112 -38.29 14.05 -10.43
C ALA A 112 -38.09 12.64 -9.82
N GLU A 113 -37.38 11.72 -10.48
CA GLU A 113 -37.15 10.36 -9.98
C GLU A 113 -36.12 10.36 -8.83
N CYS A 114 -36.51 9.78 -7.70
CA CYS A 114 -35.71 9.60 -6.49
C CYS A 114 -35.45 8.10 -6.27
N GLN A 115 -34.23 7.66 -6.58
CA GLN A 115 -33.76 6.27 -6.44
C GLN A 115 -32.89 6.16 -5.18
N LEU A 116 -33.40 5.57 -4.09
CA LEU A 116 -32.62 5.30 -2.87
C LEU A 116 -31.81 4.01 -3.03
N LEU A 117 -30.53 4.02 -2.62
CA LEU A 117 -29.59 2.93 -2.86
C LEU A 117 -28.94 2.44 -1.56
N GLU A 118 -28.79 1.11 -1.45
CA GLU A 118 -28.02 0.47 -0.37
C GLU A 118 -26.50 0.57 -0.63
N ALA A 119 -26.12 0.45 -1.90
CA ALA A 119 -24.75 0.63 -2.35
C ALA A 119 -24.39 2.12 -2.46
N ASN A 120 -23.13 2.43 -2.20
CA ASN A 120 -22.49 3.71 -2.45
C ASN A 120 -21.45 3.56 -3.58
N LYS A 121 -20.89 4.67 -4.09
CA LYS A 121 -19.87 4.66 -5.15
C LYS A 121 -18.60 3.87 -4.79
N HIS A 122 -18.35 3.59 -3.50
CA HIS A 122 -17.21 2.80 -3.05
C HIS A 122 -17.46 1.28 -3.13
N ASP A 123 -18.72 0.83 -3.09
CA ASP A 123 -19.08 -0.60 -3.12
C ASP A 123 -19.08 -1.21 -4.52
N SER A 124 -19.31 -0.38 -5.54
CA SER A 124 -19.29 -0.75 -6.97
C SER A 124 -18.88 0.45 -7.83
N PRO A 125 -17.63 0.96 -7.72
CA PRO A 125 -17.16 2.13 -8.45
C PRO A 125 -17.28 1.97 -9.97
N GLU A 126 -17.21 0.74 -10.49
CA GLU A 126 -17.40 0.41 -11.90
C GLU A 126 -18.84 0.63 -12.41
N LYS A 127 -19.83 0.68 -11.51
CA LYS A 127 -21.24 0.96 -11.82
C LYS A 127 -21.60 2.43 -11.71
N MET A 128 -20.66 3.29 -11.32
CA MET A 128 -20.83 4.73 -11.40
C MET A 128 -20.73 5.15 -12.87
N LYS A 129 -21.86 5.49 -13.49
CA LYS A 129 -21.94 5.84 -14.92
C LYS A 129 -22.15 7.34 -15.11
N PHE A 130 -21.71 7.84 -16.26
CA PHE A 130 -22.09 9.16 -16.75
C PHE A 130 -23.53 9.11 -17.28
N ASP A 131 -24.37 10.02 -16.81
CA ASP A 131 -25.77 10.14 -17.19
C ASP A 131 -26.20 11.59 -16.98
N GLU A 132 -26.42 12.34 -18.06
CA GLU A 132 -26.72 13.78 -17.98
C GLU A 132 -28.08 14.08 -17.34
N THR A 133 -28.96 13.09 -17.22
CA THR A 133 -30.31 13.25 -16.65
C THR A 133 -30.33 13.09 -15.13
N PHE A 134 -29.24 12.63 -14.52
CA PHE A 134 -29.15 12.37 -13.08
C PHE A 134 -28.04 13.13 -12.37
N VAL A 135 -28.31 13.39 -11.09
CA VAL A 135 -27.32 13.80 -10.09
C VAL A 135 -27.25 12.73 -9.02
N HIS A 136 -26.06 12.21 -8.76
CA HIS A 136 -25.83 11.24 -7.69
C HIS A 136 -25.40 11.92 -6.40
N PHE A 137 -25.86 11.40 -5.26
CA PHE A 137 -25.47 11.86 -3.94
C PHE A 137 -24.95 10.67 -3.12
N SER A 138 -23.65 10.67 -2.81
CA SER A 138 -23.00 9.63 -2.01
C SER A 138 -22.72 10.15 -0.61
N LEU A 139 -22.97 9.37 0.45
CA LEU A 139 -22.31 9.66 1.74
C LEU A 139 -20.80 9.78 1.54
N LYS A 140 -20.18 10.81 2.14
CA LYS A 140 -18.72 10.95 2.15
C LYS A 140 -18.09 9.91 3.06
N SER A 141 -16.82 9.61 2.81
CA SER A 141 -16.01 8.79 3.71
C SER A 141 -14.52 9.07 3.51
N PRO A 142 -13.64 8.61 4.42
CA PRO A 142 -12.20 8.71 4.21
C PRO A 142 -11.73 7.98 2.94
N CYS A 143 -12.50 7.02 2.41
CA CYS A 143 -12.21 6.36 1.12
C CYS A 143 -12.18 7.34 -0.07
N ASP A 144 -12.78 8.54 0.04
CA ASP A 144 -12.68 9.60 -0.98
C ASP A 144 -11.23 10.04 -1.23
N ASN A 145 -10.36 9.95 -0.21
CA ASN A 145 -8.94 10.28 -0.32
C ASN A 145 -8.09 9.14 -0.91
N LYS A 146 -8.72 8.03 -1.33
CA LYS A 146 -8.06 6.81 -1.86
C LYS A 146 -6.96 6.25 -0.93
N PRO A 147 -7.24 6.00 0.36
CA PRO A 147 -6.22 5.62 1.34
C PRO A 147 -5.68 4.20 1.12
N CYS A 148 -6.48 3.29 0.58
CA CYS A 148 -6.06 1.91 0.30
C CYS A 148 -5.08 1.85 -0.88
N LEU A 149 -3.93 1.21 -0.66
CA LEU A 149 -2.94 1.02 -1.70
C LEU A 149 -3.22 -0.26 -2.53
N ASN A 150 -2.33 -0.57 -3.46
CA ASN A 150 -2.32 -1.80 -4.28
C ASN A 150 -3.60 -2.09 -5.09
N ARG A 151 -4.39 -1.04 -5.41
CA ARG A 151 -5.69 -1.14 -6.12
C ARG A 151 -6.77 -1.92 -5.36
N GLU A 152 -6.58 -2.10 -4.04
CA GLU A 152 -7.53 -2.83 -3.20
C GLU A 152 -8.80 -2.04 -2.88
N ASN A 153 -9.91 -2.76 -2.66
CA ASN A 153 -11.18 -2.13 -2.33
C ASN A 153 -11.16 -1.50 -0.93
N CYS A 154 -11.47 -0.21 -0.87
CA CYS A 154 -11.71 0.54 0.37
C CYS A 154 -13.14 0.32 0.86
N ILE A 155 -13.30 -0.07 2.12
CA ILE A 155 -14.61 -0.36 2.74
C ILE A 155 -14.84 0.70 3.83
N PRO A 156 -15.77 1.65 3.63
CA PRO A 156 -16.04 2.72 4.59
C PRO A 156 -16.90 2.25 5.79
N ASP A 157 -16.73 2.91 6.93
CA ASP A 157 -17.62 2.85 8.10
C ASP A 157 -18.19 4.27 8.33
N TYR A 158 -19.37 4.53 7.75
CA TYR A 158 -20.03 5.83 7.79
C TYR A 158 -20.49 6.26 9.20
N GLN A 159 -20.69 5.31 10.11
CA GLN A 159 -21.11 5.55 11.49
C GLN A 159 -19.94 6.04 12.36
N LYS A 160 -18.71 5.67 12.02
CA LYS A 160 -17.50 6.08 12.77
C LYS A 160 -16.63 7.12 12.05
N ASP A 161 -16.91 7.38 10.77
CA ASP A 161 -16.03 8.11 9.86
C ASP A 161 -14.63 7.47 9.74
N THR A 162 -14.64 6.14 9.62
CA THR A 162 -13.42 5.34 9.44
C THR A 162 -13.55 4.46 8.20
N TYR A 163 -12.56 3.61 7.95
CA TYR A 163 -12.53 2.70 6.82
C TYR A 163 -11.63 1.51 7.15
N ARG A 164 -11.68 0.49 6.30
CA ARG A 164 -10.70 -0.59 6.25
C ARG A 164 -10.43 -0.98 4.81
N CYS A 165 -9.22 -1.42 4.52
CA CYS A 165 -8.87 -1.95 3.21
C CYS A 165 -9.06 -3.46 3.18
N ARG A 166 -9.51 -4.02 2.05
CA ARG A 166 -9.62 -5.48 1.87
C ARG A 166 -8.28 -6.09 1.45
N CYS A 167 -7.27 -6.03 2.33
CA CYS A 167 -5.94 -6.51 1.99
C CYS A 167 -5.89 -8.03 1.71
N PRO A 168 -4.99 -8.50 0.81
CA PRO A 168 -4.68 -9.91 0.63
C PRO A 168 -4.27 -10.61 1.92
N TRP A 169 -4.38 -11.94 1.95
CA TRP A 169 -4.28 -12.73 3.18
C TRP A 169 -2.93 -12.58 3.89
N GLN A 170 -1.82 -12.41 3.16
CA GLN A 170 -0.49 -12.16 3.74
C GLN A 170 -0.28 -10.75 4.34
N TYR A 171 -1.26 -9.84 4.22
CA TYR A 171 -1.14 -8.43 4.65
C TYR A 171 -2.22 -7.97 5.65
N LYS A 172 -2.97 -8.90 6.28
CA LYS A 172 -4.09 -8.61 7.19
C LYS A 172 -3.77 -7.76 8.44
N VAL A 173 -2.50 -7.45 8.70
CA VAL A 173 -2.02 -6.70 9.88
C VAL A 173 -1.67 -5.23 9.55
N LEU A 174 -1.88 -4.78 8.31
CA LEU A 174 -1.45 -3.46 7.83
C LEU A 174 -2.65 -2.57 7.53
N GLU A 175 -2.71 -1.41 8.19
CA GLU A 175 -3.89 -0.51 8.27
C GLU A 175 -4.50 -0.17 6.90
N ASN A 176 -3.65 0.17 5.92
CA ASN A 176 -4.08 0.63 4.60
C ASN A 176 -3.58 -0.23 3.42
N CYS A 177 -3.23 -1.49 3.70
CA CYS A 177 -2.40 -2.33 2.83
C CYS A 177 -1.05 -1.66 2.45
N GLN A 178 -0.56 -0.76 3.30
CA GLN A 178 0.72 -0.10 3.15
C GLN A 178 1.87 -1.08 3.37
N LYS A 179 2.64 -1.37 2.31
CA LYS A 179 4.08 -1.64 2.37
C LYS A 179 4.69 -1.37 1.00
N GLY A 180 5.24 -0.17 0.82
CA GLY A 180 6.08 0.15 -0.33
C GLY A 180 7.47 -0.48 -0.17
N ARG A 181 7.54 -1.82 -0.28
CA ARG A 181 8.77 -2.63 -0.31
C ARG A 181 9.84 -2.29 0.75
N ILE A 182 9.40 -2.03 1.99
CA ILE A 182 10.25 -1.89 3.18
C ILE A 182 9.93 -3.02 4.17
N LEU A 183 10.96 -3.67 4.74
CA LEU A 183 10.82 -4.64 5.83
C LEU A 183 11.47 -4.07 7.11
N PRO A 184 10.68 -3.73 8.14
CA PRO A 184 11.22 -3.25 9.41
C PRO A 184 12.08 -4.30 10.11
N SER A 185 13.16 -3.85 10.77
CA SER A 185 14.08 -4.70 11.53
C SER A 185 14.70 -3.92 12.69
N ALA A 186 15.17 -4.63 13.73
CA ALA A 186 15.71 -4.03 14.94
C ALA A 186 16.96 -3.17 14.69
N ASP A 187 17.82 -3.57 13.74
CA ASP A 187 19.06 -2.86 13.37
C ASP A 187 18.83 -1.84 12.23
N GLY A 188 17.58 -1.42 12.02
CA GLY A 188 17.17 -0.52 10.95
C GLY A 188 16.49 -1.25 9.78
N ASP A 189 15.66 -0.50 9.06
CA ASP A 189 14.78 -1.02 8.02
C ASP A 189 15.54 -1.48 6.75
N TRP A 190 15.05 -2.58 6.17
CA TRP A 190 15.47 -3.06 4.85
C TRP A 190 14.63 -2.38 3.77
N ILE A 191 15.28 -1.85 2.72
CA ILE A 191 14.61 -1.15 1.61
C ILE A 191 14.84 -1.96 0.33
N ALA A 192 13.78 -2.30 -0.41
CA ALA A 192 13.96 -3.01 -1.68
C ALA A 192 14.62 -2.11 -2.72
N PHE A 193 15.59 -2.66 -3.44
CA PHE A 193 16.17 -2.03 -4.63
C PHE A 193 15.87 -2.81 -5.91
N TRP A 194 15.53 -4.10 -5.80
CA TRP A 194 15.32 -4.98 -6.94
C TRP A 194 14.16 -5.94 -6.68
N TRP A 195 13.32 -6.22 -7.67
CA TRP A 195 12.28 -7.25 -7.55
C TRP A 195 11.76 -7.78 -8.89
N TYR A 196 11.14 -8.96 -8.81
CA TYR A 196 10.29 -9.54 -9.84
C TYR A 196 9.14 -10.27 -9.14
N ASP A 197 7.91 -9.78 -9.29
CA ASP A 197 6.76 -10.31 -8.55
C ASP A 197 6.19 -11.58 -9.22
N VAL A 198 5.65 -12.51 -8.42
CA VAL A 198 5.09 -13.79 -8.91
C VAL A 198 4.02 -13.56 -9.98
N GLY A 199 4.15 -14.27 -11.11
CA GLY A 199 3.20 -14.19 -12.22
C GLY A 199 3.39 -12.98 -13.14
N THR A 200 4.44 -12.17 -12.92
CA THR A 200 4.88 -11.17 -13.89
C THR A 200 5.28 -11.86 -15.20
N THR A 201 4.84 -11.32 -16.34
CA THR A 201 5.34 -11.72 -17.67
C THR A 201 6.63 -10.97 -17.93
N TRP A 202 7.66 -11.63 -18.49
CA TRP A 202 8.90 -10.95 -18.81
C TRP A 202 8.69 -9.74 -19.74
N PRO A 203 9.08 -8.52 -19.33
CA PRO A 203 8.91 -7.30 -20.12
C PRO A 203 9.84 -7.31 -21.35
N SER A 204 9.25 -7.34 -22.55
CA SER A 204 9.99 -7.53 -23.82
C SER A 204 10.98 -6.40 -24.19
N ASN A 205 10.92 -5.27 -23.51
CA ASN A 205 11.83 -4.15 -23.68
C ASN A 205 13.05 -4.21 -22.74
N GLU A 206 13.01 -5.02 -21.68
CA GLU A 206 14.13 -5.12 -20.75
C GLU A 206 15.22 -6.01 -21.32
N LYS A 207 16.46 -5.52 -21.19
CA LYS A 207 17.68 -6.18 -21.67
C LYS A 207 18.76 -6.27 -20.62
N ASP A 208 18.45 -5.89 -19.38
CA ASP A 208 19.41 -5.79 -18.30
C ASP A 208 18.67 -5.88 -16.95
N VAL A 209 18.96 -6.89 -16.15
CA VAL A 209 18.38 -7.04 -14.79
C VAL A 209 18.90 -5.99 -13.81
N LEU A 210 19.91 -5.21 -14.17
CA LEU A 210 20.45 -4.09 -13.40
C LEU A 210 20.39 -2.77 -14.20
N ALA A 211 19.40 -2.61 -15.09
CA ALA A 211 19.24 -1.45 -15.96
C ALA A 211 19.18 -0.09 -15.23
N TYR A 212 18.52 -0.04 -14.07
CA TYR A 212 18.06 1.22 -13.47
C TYR A 212 18.86 1.67 -12.24
N GLU A 213 18.81 2.97 -11.95
CA GLU A 213 19.34 3.54 -10.70
C GLU A 213 18.38 3.31 -9.54
N PHE A 214 18.91 3.24 -8.32
CA PHE A 214 18.10 3.11 -7.10
C PHE A 214 17.03 4.21 -7.02
N GLY A 215 15.78 3.80 -6.77
CA GLY A 215 14.65 4.72 -6.69
C GLY A 215 14.02 5.12 -8.04
N TYR A 216 14.43 4.50 -9.15
CA TYR A 216 13.78 4.67 -10.45
C TYR A 216 12.34 4.12 -10.49
N CYS A 217 12.11 2.97 -9.87
CA CYS A 217 10.85 2.23 -9.94
C CYS A 217 9.86 2.68 -8.86
N GLU A 218 8.58 2.70 -9.19
CA GLU A 218 7.50 2.90 -8.22
C GLU A 218 7.29 1.62 -7.40
N PRO A 219 6.96 1.69 -6.08
CA PRO A 219 6.81 0.49 -5.25
C PRO A 219 5.70 -0.48 -5.72
N ARG A 220 4.83 -0.06 -6.64
CA ARG A 220 3.74 -0.85 -7.24
C ARG A 220 4.08 -1.47 -8.59
N ASP A 221 5.26 -1.19 -9.15
CA ASP A 221 5.69 -1.81 -10.40
C ASP A 221 5.87 -3.32 -10.18
N PRO A 222 5.45 -4.17 -11.12
CA PRO A 222 5.51 -5.64 -10.96
C PRO A 222 6.93 -6.20 -11.00
N TYR A 223 7.89 -5.41 -11.49
CA TYR A 223 9.32 -5.69 -11.44
C TYR A 223 10.08 -4.38 -11.23
N CYS A 224 11.32 -4.48 -10.77
CA CYS A 224 12.29 -3.38 -10.78
C CYS A 224 13.69 -3.94 -10.92
N PHE A 225 14.35 -3.54 -11.99
CA PHE A 225 15.70 -3.98 -12.34
C PHE A 225 16.70 -2.89 -11.98
N SER A 226 16.66 -2.42 -10.72
CA SER A 226 17.52 -1.33 -10.25
C SER A 226 18.71 -1.80 -9.41
N ARG A 227 19.70 -0.92 -9.31
CA ARG A 227 20.99 -1.11 -8.63
C ARG A 227 20.93 -0.68 -7.16
N LEU A 228 21.98 -0.99 -6.42
CA LEU A 228 22.19 -0.49 -5.06
C LEU A 228 22.28 1.05 -5.05
N PRO A 229 21.94 1.73 -3.94
CA PRO A 229 22.08 3.18 -3.82
C PRO A 229 23.52 3.63 -4.08
N ALA A 230 23.71 4.65 -4.91
CA ALA A 230 25.03 5.10 -5.36
C ALA A 230 25.93 5.74 -4.27
N ASP A 231 25.38 6.01 -3.07
CA ASP A 231 26.13 6.45 -1.88
C ASP A 231 26.51 5.29 -0.94
N SER A 232 26.21 4.04 -1.33
CA SER A 232 26.52 2.84 -0.54
C SER A 232 28.03 2.58 -0.48
N LYS A 233 28.47 1.87 0.56
CA LYS A 233 29.86 1.43 0.73
C LYS A 233 29.89 -0.04 1.08
N ALA A 234 30.72 -0.83 0.41
CA ALA A 234 30.71 -2.30 0.50
C ALA A 234 30.84 -2.82 1.95
N ASP A 235 31.75 -2.23 2.73
CA ASP A 235 31.97 -2.56 4.14
C ASP A 235 30.74 -2.32 5.03
N LEU A 236 29.96 -1.27 4.72
CA LEU A 236 28.76 -0.84 5.43
C LEU A 236 27.45 -1.33 4.82
N THR A 237 27.46 -2.20 3.81
CA THR A 237 26.24 -2.62 3.09
C THR A 237 25.92 -4.09 3.32
N GLU A 238 24.65 -4.35 3.63
CA GLU A 238 24.05 -5.69 3.67
C GLU A 238 22.99 -5.83 2.58
N MET A 239 22.87 -7.03 2.03
CA MET A 239 21.84 -7.41 1.08
C MET A 239 21.01 -8.55 1.65
N LEU A 240 19.68 -8.44 1.58
CA LEU A 240 18.73 -9.49 1.94
C LEU A 240 17.97 -9.88 0.68
N ALA A 241 17.87 -11.17 0.38
CA ALA A 241 16.98 -11.70 -0.64
C ALA A 241 15.84 -12.49 0.01
N VAL A 242 14.62 -12.37 -0.52
CA VAL A 242 13.46 -13.15 -0.11
C VAL A 242 12.68 -13.60 -1.35
N ASP A 243 12.49 -14.90 -1.51
CA ASP A 243 11.71 -15.48 -2.62
C ASP A 243 10.26 -15.80 -2.25
N SER A 244 9.47 -16.19 -3.24
CA SER A 244 8.06 -16.56 -3.11
C SER A 244 7.82 -17.91 -2.43
N GLU A 245 8.83 -18.77 -2.34
CA GLU A 245 8.78 -20.04 -1.60
C GLU A 245 9.01 -19.82 -0.09
N GLY A 246 9.51 -18.64 0.28
CA GLY A 246 9.73 -18.18 1.65
C GLY A 246 11.17 -18.31 2.13
N THR A 247 12.11 -18.66 1.25
CA THR A 247 13.55 -18.66 1.55
C THR A 247 14.00 -17.22 1.80
N ALA A 248 14.87 -17.01 2.79
CA ALA A 248 15.41 -15.70 3.10
C ALA A 248 16.91 -15.79 3.41
N TYR A 249 17.72 -15.15 2.57
CA TYR A 249 19.18 -15.18 2.61
C TYR A 249 19.77 -13.79 2.77
N LYS A 250 20.82 -13.65 3.59
CA LYS A 250 21.48 -12.37 3.84
C LYS A 250 22.97 -12.45 3.53
N TRP A 251 23.47 -11.50 2.74
CA TRP A 251 24.89 -11.31 2.44
C TRP A 251 25.40 -9.99 2.98
N ASN A 252 26.72 -9.92 3.14
CA ASN A 252 27.45 -8.68 3.38
C ASN A 252 28.50 -8.48 2.28
N PHE A 253 28.77 -7.22 1.92
CA PHE A 253 29.82 -6.89 0.93
C PHE A 253 31.20 -6.63 1.57
N SER A 254 31.37 -6.99 2.84
CA SER A 254 32.64 -6.89 3.59
C SER A 254 33.55 -8.13 3.48
N SER A 255 33.13 -9.17 2.75
CA SER A 255 33.92 -10.40 2.58
C SER A 255 35.05 -10.26 1.54
N ASN A 256 36.18 -10.92 1.81
CA ASN A 256 37.34 -10.99 0.89
C ASN A 256 37.16 -12.01 -0.25
N ALA A 257 35.99 -12.67 -0.38
CA ALA A 257 35.72 -13.58 -1.50
C ALA A 257 35.60 -12.82 -2.83
N SER A 258 36.16 -13.38 -3.91
CA SER A 258 36.13 -12.78 -5.26
C SER A 258 34.69 -12.51 -5.74
N ALA A 259 33.76 -13.44 -5.46
CA ALA A 259 32.33 -13.29 -5.73
C ALA A 259 31.72 -12.04 -5.08
N THR A 260 32.12 -11.68 -3.86
CA THR A 260 31.65 -10.46 -3.17
C THR A 260 32.02 -9.20 -3.94
N SER A 261 33.27 -9.12 -4.40
CA SER A 261 33.79 -7.96 -5.13
C SER A 261 33.23 -7.89 -6.55
N ALA A 262 32.99 -9.04 -7.18
CA ALA A 262 32.30 -9.15 -8.46
C ALA A 262 30.82 -8.74 -8.37
N ALA A 263 30.10 -9.21 -7.34
CA ALA A 263 28.73 -8.81 -7.08
C ALA A 263 28.62 -7.30 -6.82
N TRP A 264 29.53 -6.71 -6.04
CA TRP A 264 29.57 -5.26 -5.85
C TRP A 264 29.78 -4.50 -7.17
N ARG A 265 30.72 -4.94 -8.02
CA ARG A 265 30.94 -4.36 -9.35
C ARG A 265 29.66 -4.37 -10.20
N ALA A 266 28.86 -5.42 -10.14
CA ALA A 266 27.60 -5.50 -10.87
C ALA A 266 26.50 -4.65 -10.23
N PHE A 267 26.12 -4.97 -8.99
CA PHE A 267 24.98 -4.38 -8.29
C PHE A 267 25.15 -2.90 -7.94
N HIS A 268 26.37 -2.39 -7.80
CA HIS A 268 26.64 -0.98 -7.48
C HIS A 268 27.28 -0.25 -8.68
N ASP A 269 28.42 -0.72 -9.18
CA ASP A 269 29.19 0.01 -10.21
C ASP A 269 28.63 -0.18 -11.65
N HIS A 270 27.60 -1.00 -11.85
CA HIS A 270 27.02 -1.38 -13.15
C HIS A 270 28.03 -1.98 -14.16
N LYS A 271 29.10 -2.62 -13.66
CA LYS A 271 30.15 -3.23 -14.48
C LYS A 271 29.88 -4.70 -14.68
N GLU A 272 29.87 -5.13 -15.94
CA GLU A 272 29.85 -6.54 -16.31
C GLU A 272 30.97 -7.33 -15.64
N VAL A 273 30.69 -8.61 -15.40
CA VAL A 273 31.60 -9.62 -14.84
C VAL A 273 31.42 -10.89 -15.66
N ASN A 274 32.45 -11.24 -16.41
CA ASN A 274 32.48 -12.42 -17.25
C ASN A 274 32.90 -13.67 -16.47
N GLN A 275 32.65 -14.84 -17.06
CA GLN A 275 33.20 -16.11 -16.61
C GLN A 275 34.73 -16.00 -16.42
N GLY A 276 35.24 -16.47 -15.28
CA GLY A 276 36.66 -16.41 -14.94
C GLY A 276 37.16 -15.10 -14.33
N GLU A 277 36.34 -14.04 -14.23
CA GLU A 277 36.70 -12.84 -13.46
C GLU A 277 36.49 -13.03 -11.94
N SER A 278 35.46 -13.76 -11.56
CA SER A 278 35.14 -14.10 -10.16
C SER A 278 35.78 -15.42 -9.74
N VAL A 279 37.11 -15.54 -9.80
CA VAL A 279 37.83 -16.76 -9.39
C VAL A 279 38.39 -16.58 -7.99
N GLY A 280 37.99 -17.45 -7.05
CA GLY A 280 38.42 -17.37 -5.66
C GLY A 280 38.24 -18.67 -4.89
N ILE A 281 39.12 -18.91 -3.90
CA ILE A 281 39.06 -20.09 -3.02
C ILE A 281 38.09 -19.91 -1.83
N LEU A 282 37.58 -18.70 -1.62
CA LEU A 282 36.61 -18.38 -0.58
C LEU A 282 35.22 -18.27 -1.20
N ALA A 283 34.24 -18.95 -0.61
CA ALA A 283 32.85 -18.80 -0.98
C ALA A 283 32.24 -17.54 -0.34
N TRP A 284 31.23 -16.98 -0.99
CA TRP A 284 30.37 -15.90 -0.53
C TRP A 284 28.97 -16.44 -0.21
N ASN A 285 28.94 -17.45 0.66
CA ASN A 285 27.69 -18.07 1.09
C ASN A 285 26.84 -17.08 1.91
N PRO A 286 25.50 -17.13 1.77
CA PRO A 286 24.58 -16.36 2.59
C PRO A 286 24.56 -16.84 4.04
N GLU A 287 24.20 -15.92 4.94
CA GLU A 287 23.57 -16.27 6.22
C GLU A 287 22.10 -16.64 5.94
N VAL A 288 21.71 -17.86 6.30
CA VAL A 288 20.34 -18.35 6.15
C VAL A 288 19.46 -17.80 7.28
N LEU A 289 18.49 -16.96 6.94
CA LEU A 289 17.52 -16.41 7.89
C LEU A 289 16.22 -17.23 7.93
N ASN A 290 15.83 -17.83 6.80
CA ASN A 290 14.73 -18.77 6.69
C ASN A 290 14.92 -19.70 5.48
N GLY A 291 14.38 -20.92 5.56
CA GLY A 291 14.52 -21.93 4.51
C GLY A 291 15.68 -22.91 4.75
N SER A 292 16.06 -23.63 3.69
CA SER A 292 17.22 -24.53 3.68
C SER A 292 18.52 -23.77 3.45
N GLU A 293 19.67 -24.41 3.69
CA GLU A 293 20.97 -23.88 3.28
C GLU A 293 21.24 -24.15 1.78
N PRO A 294 22.03 -23.29 1.10
CA PRO A 294 22.55 -23.59 -0.23
C PRO A 294 23.22 -24.96 -0.27
N LYS A 295 22.96 -25.73 -1.33
CA LYS A 295 23.48 -27.08 -1.47
C LYS A 295 24.99 -27.09 -1.72
N ASP A 296 25.47 -26.12 -2.49
CA ASP A 296 26.84 -26.00 -2.96
C ASP A 296 27.42 -24.59 -2.67
N ASP A 297 28.74 -24.46 -2.65
CA ASP A 297 29.45 -23.27 -2.17
C ASP A 297 29.48 -22.12 -3.21
N GLN A 298 28.91 -20.97 -2.86
CA GLN A 298 28.71 -19.85 -3.78
C GLN A 298 30.02 -19.08 -4.05
N ARG A 299 30.76 -19.49 -5.08
CA ARG A 299 32.15 -19.06 -5.40
C ARG A 299 32.27 -18.24 -6.67
N ALA A 300 31.29 -18.38 -7.55
CA ALA A 300 31.26 -17.90 -8.92
C ALA A 300 30.14 -16.85 -9.07
N PHE A 301 30.51 -15.61 -9.40
CA PHE A 301 29.55 -14.57 -9.77
C PHE A 301 29.73 -14.17 -11.23
N MET A 302 28.62 -14.01 -11.96
CA MET A 302 28.57 -13.41 -13.30
C MET A 302 27.49 -12.34 -13.39
N TYR A 303 27.78 -11.33 -14.20
CA TYR A 303 26.81 -10.37 -14.70
C TYR A 303 27.19 -10.03 -16.14
N ARG A 304 26.53 -10.66 -17.11
CA ARG A 304 26.89 -10.58 -18.54
C ARG A 304 25.66 -10.78 -19.42
N GLU A 305 25.77 -10.40 -20.70
CA GLU A 305 24.72 -10.71 -21.67
C GLU A 305 24.64 -12.22 -21.92
N GLN A 306 23.40 -12.75 -21.89
CA GLN A 306 23.04 -14.07 -22.37
C GLN A 306 21.65 -13.97 -23.01
N ASN A 307 21.49 -14.55 -24.20
CA ASN A 307 20.22 -14.56 -24.95
C ASN A 307 19.55 -13.17 -25.11
N GLY A 308 20.35 -12.10 -25.27
CA GLY A 308 19.87 -10.73 -25.44
C GLY A 308 19.51 -9.97 -24.15
N VAL A 309 19.74 -10.56 -22.97
CA VAL A 309 19.50 -9.95 -21.65
C VAL A 309 20.77 -10.06 -20.79
N LYS A 310 21.24 -8.94 -20.22
CA LYS A 310 22.25 -8.98 -19.14
C LYS A 310 21.62 -9.58 -17.90
N SER A 311 22.17 -10.73 -17.50
CA SER A 311 21.63 -11.62 -16.49
C SER A 311 22.65 -11.78 -15.37
N VAL A 312 22.20 -12.08 -14.15
CA VAL A 312 23.05 -12.30 -12.97
C VAL A 312 22.99 -13.77 -12.58
N LEU A 313 24.15 -14.34 -12.24
CA LEU A 313 24.25 -15.65 -11.62
C LEU A 313 25.24 -15.61 -10.44
N LEU A 314 24.82 -16.08 -9.26
CA LEU A 314 25.67 -16.46 -8.13
C LEU A 314 25.53 -17.97 -7.88
N ASP A 315 26.65 -18.67 -7.95
CA ASP A 315 26.73 -20.13 -8.08
C ASP A 315 28.13 -20.65 -7.61
N ASP A 316 28.43 -21.95 -7.69
CA ASP A 316 29.76 -22.52 -7.43
C ASP A 316 30.68 -22.65 -8.67
N ASP A 317 30.15 -23.07 -9.83
CA ASP A 317 30.91 -23.46 -11.03
C ASP A 317 30.66 -22.62 -12.30
N TYR A 318 29.79 -21.60 -12.19
CA TYR A 318 29.27 -20.71 -13.25
C TYR A 318 28.08 -21.27 -14.05
N CYS A 319 27.29 -22.23 -13.54
CA CYS A 319 26.11 -22.77 -14.21
C CYS A 319 24.87 -22.80 -13.28
N ASP A 320 23.66 -22.51 -13.78
CA ASP A 320 22.46 -22.28 -12.92
C ASP A 320 22.11 -23.36 -11.87
N CYS A 321 22.62 -24.59 -12.02
CA CYS A 321 22.24 -25.70 -11.17
C CYS A 321 22.76 -25.50 -9.74
N HIS A 322 21.86 -25.53 -8.74
CA HIS A 322 22.19 -25.30 -7.33
C HIS A 322 22.70 -23.87 -7.01
N SER A 323 22.49 -22.93 -7.93
CA SER A 323 22.71 -21.51 -7.73
C SER A 323 21.84 -20.93 -6.60
N THR A 324 22.28 -19.83 -6.00
CA THR A 324 21.52 -19.11 -4.96
C THR A 324 20.94 -17.78 -5.43
N LEU A 325 21.32 -17.33 -6.62
CA LEU A 325 20.76 -16.13 -7.23
C LEU A 325 20.91 -16.18 -8.75
N SER A 326 19.86 -16.56 -9.46
CA SER A 326 19.79 -16.47 -10.93
C SER A 326 18.68 -15.50 -11.36
N LEU A 327 19.06 -14.42 -12.06
CA LEU A 327 18.18 -13.32 -12.48
C LEU A 327 18.33 -13.10 -13.98
N GLY A 328 17.22 -13.09 -14.73
CA GLY A 328 17.21 -12.86 -16.18
C GLY A 328 17.07 -14.16 -16.96
N HIS A 329 18.00 -14.42 -17.89
CA HIS A 329 18.12 -15.69 -18.62
C HIS A 329 19.21 -16.57 -17.99
N GLY A 330 18.99 -17.89 -18.01
CA GLY A 330 19.92 -18.86 -17.45
C GLY A 330 21.30 -18.87 -18.12
N MET A 331 22.35 -19.10 -17.34
CA MET A 331 23.74 -19.09 -17.79
C MET A 331 24.49 -20.37 -17.42
N CYS A 332 25.46 -20.74 -18.27
CA CYS A 332 26.46 -21.76 -17.94
C CYS A 332 27.79 -21.47 -18.61
N LEU A 333 28.85 -21.33 -17.81
CA LEU A 333 30.17 -20.87 -18.23
C LEU A 333 30.07 -19.57 -19.06
N SER A 334 30.56 -19.57 -20.30
CA SER A 334 30.48 -18.46 -21.24
C SER A 334 29.24 -18.47 -22.16
N ASN A 335 28.31 -19.41 -21.99
CA ASN A 335 27.14 -19.62 -22.84
C ASN A 335 25.88 -19.89 -21.99
N HIS A 336 24.88 -20.58 -22.57
CA HIS A 336 23.78 -21.26 -21.88
C HIS A 336 23.88 -22.77 -22.13
N ASN A 337 23.34 -23.59 -21.23
CA ASN A 337 23.25 -25.04 -21.41
C ASN A 337 21.85 -25.54 -21.01
N PRO A 338 21.07 -26.15 -21.93
CA PRO A 338 19.72 -26.63 -21.64
C PRO A 338 19.64 -27.81 -20.64
N VAL A 339 20.78 -28.35 -20.21
CA VAL A 339 20.84 -29.33 -19.10
C VAL A 339 20.64 -28.66 -17.74
N TYR A 340 20.95 -27.36 -17.60
CA TYR A 340 20.96 -26.67 -16.31
C TYR A 340 19.87 -25.61 -16.14
N SER A 341 19.26 -25.14 -17.24
CA SER A 341 18.12 -24.21 -17.22
C SER A 341 17.39 -24.15 -18.57
N ASP A 342 16.14 -23.71 -18.57
CA ASP A 342 15.29 -23.69 -19.77
C ASP A 342 15.72 -22.67 -20.86
N VAL A 343 15.63 -23.09 -22.12
CA VAL A 343 15.91 -22.22 -23.29
C VAL A 343 14.79 -21.19 -23.44
N ASN A 344 15.16 -19.90 -23.57
CA ASN A 344 14.23 -18.77 -23.66
C ASN A 344 13.30 -18.58 -22.44
N SER A 345 13.63 -19.14 -21.29
CA SER A 345 12.94 -18.84 -20.02
C SER A 345 13.58 -17.63 -19.32
N PHE A 346 12.78 -16.60 -19.03
CA PHE A 346 13.26 -15.37 -18.42
C PHE A 346 12.47 -15.06 -17.14
N GLY A 347 13.17 -14.63 -16.09
CA GLY A 347 12.56 -14.32 -14.80
C GLY A 347 13.58 -14.40 -13.67
N VAL A 348 13.28 -15.23 -12.67
CA VAL A 348 14.15 -15.55 -11.53
C VAL A 348 14.07 -17.02 -11.18
N ASP A 349 15.11 -17.55 -10.55
CA ASP A 349 15.07 -18.80 -9.80
C ASP A 349 14.68 -18.53 -8.32
N ALA A 350 14.31 -19.57 -7.58
CA ALA A 350 14.25 -19.57 -6.14
C ALA A 350 15.66 -19.50 -5.55
N LEU A 351 15.78 -19.00 -4.32
CA LEU A 351 17.08 -18.88 -3.64
C LEU A 351 17.63 -20.26 -3.21
N TYR A 352 16.73 -21.24 -3.05
CA TYR A 352 17.09 -22.64 -2.83
C TYR A 352 16.55 -23.50 -3.97
N ASP A 353 17.39 -23.80 -4.97
CA ASP A 353 17.10 -24.83 -5.97
C ASP A 353 17.94 -26.11 -5.75
N PRO A 354 17.37 -27.19 -5.21
CA PRO A 354 18.06 -28.48 -5.11
C PRO A 354 18.17 -29.24 -6.44
N GLY A 355 17.61 -28.70 -7.53
CA GLY A 355 17.69 -29.18 -8.91
C GLY A 355 18.49 -28.23 -9.82
N CYS A 356 18.25 -28.36 -11.13
CA CYS A 356 18.78 -27.47 -12.16
C CYS A 356 17.62 -26.89 -12.98
N HIS A 357 16.85 -25.97 -12.39
CA HIS A 357 15.72 -25.36 -13.07
C HIS A 357 16.10 -24.01 -13.69
N GLY A 358 16.87 -23.19 -12.98
CA GLY A 358 17.18 -21.83 -13.38
C GLY A 358 15.94 -20.92 -13.38
N PRO A 359 16.03 -19.75 -14.06
CA PRO A 359 14.92 -18.80 -14.15
C PRO A 359 13.66 -19.43 -14.74
N ARG A 360 12.53 -19.38 -14.02
CA ARG A 360 11.27 -20.02 -14.42
C ARG A 360 10.02 -19.20 -14.05
N SER A 361 8.91 -19.51 -14.71
CA SER A 361 7.61 -18.94 -14.35
C SER A 361 7.13 -19.40 -12.98
N GLY A 362 6.46 -18.51 -12.24
CA GLY A 362 5.81 -18.83 -10.97
C GLY A 362 6.66 -18.53 -9.73
N ILE A 363 7.95 -18.28 -9.89
CA ILE A 363 8.79 -17.74 -8.82
C ILE A 363 8.76 -16.21 -8.85
N GLY A 364 8.82 -15.61 -7.67
CA GLY A 364 9.08 -14.18 -7.47
C GLY A 364 10.17 -13.99 -6.44
N LEU A 365 10.86 -12.85 -6.50
CA LEU A 365 12.04 -12.55 -5.70
C LEU A 365 12.14 -11.04 -5.45
N THR A 366 12.52 -10.65 -4.23
CA THR A 366 12.86 -9.26 -3.90
C THR A 366 14.23 -9.20 -3.23
N LEU A 367 15.08 -8.27 -3.67
CA LEU A 367 16.34 -7.93 -3.02
C LEU A 367 16.22 -6.59 -2.30
N TYR A 368 16.65 -6.59 -1.05
CA TYR A 368 16.66 -5.45 -0.15
C TYR A 368 18.08 -5.07 0.24
N VAL A 369 18.29 -3.79 0.50
CA VAL A 369 19.54 -3.22 1.01
C VAL A 369 19.31 -2.64 2.41
N ARG A 370 20.33 -2.75 3.26
CA ARG A 370 20.43 -2.03 4.52
C ARG A 370 21.85 -1.51 4.72
N ARG A 371 21.98 -0.29 5.25
CA ARG A 371 23.27 0.25 5.69
C ARG A 371 23.49 -0.15 7.14
N LYS A 372 24.61 -0.83 7.43
CA LYS A 372 25.04 -1.17 8.79
C LYS A 372 25.27 0.11 9.59
N THR A 373 24.77 0.15 10.82
CA THR A 373 25.26 1.08 11.83
C THR A 373 26.68 0.68 12.24
N PRO A 374 27.67 1.61 12.24
CA PRO A 374 28.96 1.34 12.86
C PRO A 374 28.77 1.13 14.38
N ASN A 375 29.40 0.09 14.92
CA ASN A 375 29.49 -0.15 16.37
C ASN A 375 30.53 0.78 17.03
#